data_AF-A0A1Y1KSN4-F1
#
_entry.id   AF-A0A1Y1KSN4-F1
#
_cell.length_a   1.000
_cell.length_b   1.000
_cell.length_c   1.000
_cell.angle_alpha   90.00
_cell.angle_beta   90.00
_cell.angle_gamma   90.00
#
_symmetry.space_group_name_H-M   'P 1'
#
loop_
_entity.id
_entity.type
_entity.pdbx_description
1 polymer ?
#
loop_
_entity_poly.entity_id
_entity_poly.type
_entity_poly.pdbx_seq_one_letter_code
_entity_poly.pdbx_strand_id
1 'polypeptide(L)'
;MNFRYRHLMQDLKTLIPHHRAEPKMERAKTLSIVNDMCEVKNCNKALMFEGRRKLDLYMWLSNIADGPSVKFAVDNIHTMGELKLTGNCLKGSRPLLSFDPKFSESPHYSLLKELFIQIFGVPDKHPKSQPFFDHVYTFTILDDRIWFRNFQILSEDGALTEIGPRFVLNPVKIFASSFGGLPLWENPKYVSPAKYRRHMQLSLKKDKYMSKKQQKLRAEANKPTKSYDLNPLDDVFKQLPTDDDVVV
;
A
#
# COMPACT_ATOMS: atom_id res chain seq x y z
N MET A 1 0.51 -13.71 -3.62
CA MET A 1 0.84 -12.32 -3.98
C MET A 1 -0.08 -11.92 -5.13
N ASN A 2 -0.61 -10.70 -5.14
CA ASN A 2 -1.46 -10.22 -6.24
C ASN A 2 -0.66 -10.22 -7.56
N PHE A 3 -1.32 -10.44 -8.70
CA PHE A 3 -0.71 -10.46 -10.04
C PHE A 3 0.11 -9.19 -10.30
N ARG A 4 -0.47 -8.03 -10.00
CA ARG A 4 0.19 -6.72 -10.15
C ARG A 4 1.51 -6.61 -9.39
N TYR A 5 1.59 -7.18 -8.19
CA TYR A 5 2.81 -7.12 -7.39
C TYR A 5 3.91 -8.03 -7.94
N ARG A 6 3.55 -9.13 -8.60
CA ARG A 6 4.52 -9.99 -9.29
C ARG A 6 5.10 -9.29 -10.50
N HIS A 7 4.26 -8.59 -11.27
CA HIS A 7 4.72 -7.76 -12.38
C HIS A 7 5.63 -6.63 -11.92
N LEU A 8 5.26 -5.89 -10.87
CA LEU A 8 6.17 -4.89 -10.31
C LEU A 8 7.53 -5.47 -9.92
N MET A 9 7.56 -6.66 -9.30
CA MET A 9 8.81 -7.34 -8.96
C MET A 9 9.60 -7.75 -10.22
N GLN A 10 8.93 -8.15 -11.31
CA GLN A 10 9.58 -8.45 -12.59
C GLN A 10 10.12 -7.17 -13.24
N ASP A 11 9.37 -6.08 -13.21
CA ASP A 11 9.77 -4.77 -13.73
C ASP A 11 11.01 -4.25 -12.98
N LEU A 12 11.08 -4.40 -11.65
CA LEU A 12 12.30 -4.04 -10.92
C LEU A 12 13.50 -4.93 -11.26
N LYS A 13 13.28 -6.22 -11.56
CA LYS A 13 14.35 -7.13 -12.00
C LYS A 13 14.89 -6.74 -13.38
N THR A 14 14.04 -6.26 -14.29
CA THR A 14 14.50 -5.80 -15.61
C THR A 14 15.27 -4.49 -15.51
N LEU A 15 14.87 -3.60 -14.58
CA LEU A 15 15.50 -2.31 -14.34
C LEU A 15 16.83 -2.34 -13.57
N ILE A 16 17.02 -3.34 -12.70
CA ILE A 16 18.18 -3.43 -11.80
C ILE A 16 19.07 -4.58 -12.26
N PRO A 17 20.06 -4.38 -13.15
CA PRO A 17 20.86 -5.46 -13.74
C PRO A 17 21.71 -6.25 -12.73
N HIS A 18 22.10 -5.62 -11.62
CA HIS A 18 22.86 -6.24 -10.53
C HIS A 18 21.99 -7.03 -9.54
N HIS A 19 20.68 -7.16 -9.79
CA HIS A 19 19.83 -7.98 -8.93
C HIS A 19 20.22 -9.47 -9.00
N ARG A 20 20.06 -10.15 -7.87
CA ARG A 20 20.10 -11.61 -7.79
C ARG A 20 18.74 -12.10 -7.31
N ALA A 21 18.03 -12.86 -8.14
CA ALA A 21 16.71 -13.35 -7.80
C ALA A 21 16.81 -14.50 -6.77
N GLU A 22 15.94 -14.45 -5.76
CA GLU A 22 15.72 -15.55 -4.82
C GLU A 22 14.36 -16.20 -5.04
N PRO A 23 14.21 -17.50 -4.73
CA PRO A 23 12.91 -18.09 -4.58
C PRO A 23 12.17 -17.43 -3.42
N LYS A 24 10.85 -17.52 -3.44
CA LYS A 24 10.02 -16.97 -2.38
C LYS A 24 10.35 -17.65 -1.06
N MET A 25 10.77 -16.89 -0.06
CA MET A 25 11.00 -17.42 1.28
C MET A 25 9.70 -17.93 1.91
N GLU A 26 9.82 -19.00 2.71
CA GLU A 26 8.76 -19.39 3.62
C GLU A 26 8.61 -18.38 4.74
N ARG A 27 7.45 -18.33 5.39
CA ARG A 27 7.24 -17.40 6.50
C ARG A 27 8.08 -17.83 7.70
N ALA A 28 9.30 -17.33 7.77
CA ALA A 28 10.17 -17.46 8.92
C ALA A 28 9.66 -16.63 10.10
N LYS A 29 10.03 -17.03 11.32
CA LYS A 29 9.73 -16.28 12.55
C LYS A 29 10.48 -14.94 12.60
N THR A 30 11.65 -14.85 11.98
CA THR A 30 12.51 -13.66 11.98
C THR A 30 12.96 -13.34 10.55
N LEU A 31 13.01 -12.04 10.22
CA LEU A 31 13.44 -11.55 8.91
C LEU A 31 14.98 -11.53 8.75
N SER A 32 15.74 -11.85 9.80
CA SER A 32 17.20 -11.90 9.79
C SER A 32 17.78 -12.91 8.81
N ILE A 33 17.03 -13.97 8.48
CA ILE A 33 17.44 -14.99 7.51
C ILE A 33 17.72 -14.40 6.10
N VAL A 34 17.16 -13.22 5.80
CA VAL A 34 17.45 -12.51 4.55
C VAL A 34 18.93 -12.07 4.49
N ASN A 35 19.54 -11.79 5.64
CA ASN A 35 20.97 -11.44 5.72
C ASN A 35 21.82 -12.62 5.28
N ASP A 36 21.55 -13.82 5.82
CA ASP A 36 22.27 -15.05 5.48
C ASP A 36 22.15 -15.38 3.98
N MET A 37 20.93 -15.24 3.43
CA MET A 37 20.71 -15.44 1.98
C MET A 37 21.52 -14.46 1.14
N CYS A 38 21.63 -13.20 1.58
CA CYS A 38 22.42 -12.19 0.89
C CYS A 38 23.92 -12.44 1.03
N GLU A 39 24.39 -12.93 2.18
CA GLU A 39 25.79 -13.29 2.40
C GLU A 39 26.24 -14.45 1.48
N VAL A 40 25.43 -15.52 1.39
CA VAL A 40 25.69 -16.65 0.48
C VAL A 40 25.79 -16.18 -0.98
N LYS A 41 24.98 -15.19 -1.37
CA LYS A 41 25.01 -14.60 -2.71
C LYS A 41 25.89 -13.36 -2.83
N ASN A 42 26.70 -13.02 -1.83
CA ASN A 42 27.56 -11.84 -1.83
C ASN A 42 26.83 -10.55 -2.26
N CYS A 43 25.65 -10.32 -1.68
CA CYS A 43 24.82 -9.13 -1.87
C CYS A 43 24.96 -8.20 -0.66
N ASN A 44 25.29 -6.93 -0.91
CA ASN A 44 25.40 -5.92 0.13
C ASN A 44 24.05 -5.23 0.46
N LYS A 45 23.05 -5.34 -0.41
CA LYS A 45 21.74 -4.73 -0.28
C LYS A 45 20.66 -5.76 -0.52
N ALA A 46 19.53 -5.58 0.15
CA ALA A 46 18.35 -6.41 -0.05
C ALA A 46 17.10 -5.57 -0.31
N LEU A 47 16.30 -6.06 -1.25
CA LEU A 47 14.95 -5.59 -1.53
C LEU A 47 13.99 -6.78 -1.34
N MET A 48 13.13 -6.68 -0.33
CA MET A 48 12.17 -7.74 0.01
C MET A 48 10.74 -7.25 -0.12
N PHE A 49 9.92 -8.00 -0.84
CA PHE A 49 8.48 -7.77 -0.93
C PHE A 49 7.71 -8.60 0.09
N GLU A 50 7.00 -7.93 1.00
CA GLU A 50 6.15 -8.55 2.01
C GLU A 50 4.67 -8.32 1.65
N GLY A 51 4.01 -9.34 1.08
CA GLY A 51 2.57 -9.29 0.78
C GLY A 51 1.71 -9.76 1.97
N ARG A 52 0.83 -8.90 2.49
CA ARG A 52 -0.11 -9.23 3.56
C ARG A 52 -1.54 -9.39 3.03
N ARG A 53 -2.19 -10.49 3.43
CA ARG A 53 -3.59 -10.85 3.06
C ARG A 53 -3.91 -10.77 1.56
N LYS A 54 -2.89 -10.84 0.68
CA LYS A 54 -3.01 -10.60 -0.78
C LYS A 54 -3.57 -9.22 -1.17
N LEU A 55 -3.66 -8.28 -0.22
CA LEU A 55 -4.28 -6.96 -0.40
C LEU A 55 -3.31 -5.80 -0.20
N ASP A 56 -2.36 -5.96 0.73
CA ASP A 56 -1.42 -4.92 1.10
C ASP A 56 0.00 -5.38 0.71
N LEU A 57 0.77 -4.48 0.10
CA LEU A 57 2.17 -4.71 -0.24
C LEU A 57 3.06 -3.83 0.61
N TYR A 58 4.05 -4.44 1.23
CA TYR A 58 5.14 -3.74 1.88
C TYR A 58 6.43 -4.07 1.14
N MET A 59 7.32 -3.10 1.08
CA MET A 59 8.66 -3.28 0.55
C MET A 59 9.65 -2.92 1.63
N TRP A 60 10.65 -3.77 1.81
CA TRP A 60 11.76 -3.55 2.70
C TRP A 60 13.01 -3.31 1.87
N LEU A 61 13.74 -2.26 2.22
CA LEU A 61 15.06 -1.97 1.69
C LEU A 61 16.06 -2.02 2.83
N SER A 62 17.17 -2.72 2.65
CA SER A 62 18.15 -2.89 3.71
C SER A 62 19.57 -2.90 3.18
N ASN A 63 20.48 -2.37 3.98
CA ASN A 63 21.90 -2.65 3.88
C ASN A 63 22.27 -3.81 4.81
N ILE A 64 22.88 -4.86 4.26
CA ILE A 64 22.96 -6.17 4.93
C ILE A 64 23.98 -6.19 6.07
N ALA A 65 25.13 -5.52 5.91
CA ALA A 65 26.22 -5.55 6.90
C ALA A 65 25.77 -5.00 8.27
N ASP A 66 25.47 -3.71 8.33
CA ASP A 66 25.17 -3.03 9.61
C ASP A 66 23.74 -2.45 9.68
N GLY A 67 22.99 -2.48 8.58
CA GLY A 67 21.81 -1.65 8.39
C GLY A 67 22.14 -0.30 7.73
N PRO A 68 21.17 0.63 7.67
CA PRO A 68 19.82 0.54 8.21
C PRO A 68 18.88 -0.31 7.35
N SER A 69 17.71 -0.62 7.90
CA SER A 69 16.59 -1.17 7.12
C SER A 69 15.36 -0.28 7.20
N VAL A 70 14.62 -0.20 6.10
CA VAL A 70 13.46 0.66 5.98
C VAL A 70 12.27 -0.13 5.45
N LYS A 71 11.14 0.01 6.14
CA LYS A 71 9.87 -0.55 5.71
C LYS A 71 9.03 0.53 5.04
N PHE A 72 8.54 0.25 3.84
CA PHE A 72 7.57 1.06 3.11
C PHE A 72 6.28 0.30 2.92
N ALA A 73 5.15 1.00 2.96
CA ALA A 73 3.92 0.56 2.34
C ALA A 73 3.91 1.03 0.88
N VAL A 74 3.60 0.13 -0.04
CA VAL A 74 3.61 0.41 -1.48
C VAL A 74 2.19 0.60 -1.98
N ASP A 75 1.89 1.80 -2.46
CA ASP A 75 0.59 2.21 -2.98
C ASP A 75 0.70 2.58 -4.48
N ASN A 76 -0.44 2.72 -5.15
CA ASN A 76 -0.56 3.24 -6.53
C ASN A 76 0.41 2.60 -7.54
N ILE A 77 0.47 1.27 -7.54
CA ILE A 77 1.32 0.51 -8.44
C ILE A 77 0.72 0.51 -9.84
N HIS A 78 1.53 0.93 -10.81
CA HIS A 78 1.32 0.85 -12.24
C HIS A 78 2.53 0.15 -12.84
N THR A 79 2.31 -0.98 -13.51
CA THR A 79 3.38 -1.81 -14.08
C THR A 79 3.77 -1.33 -15.47
N MET A 80 4.95 -1.69 -15.96
CA MET A 80 5.40 -1.33 -17.32
C MET A 80 4.43 -1.78 -18.42
N GLY A 81 3.67 -2.85 -18.20
CA GLY A 81 2.68 -3.34 -19.17
C GLY A 81 1.37 -2.53 -19.26
N GLU A 82 1.26 -1.37 -18.63
CA GLU A 82 0.07 -0.53 -18.74
C GLU A 82 0.07 0.30 -20.04
N LEU A 83 -1.06 0.30 -20.76
CA LEU A 83 -1.20 0.90 -22.10
C LEU A 83 -0.80 2.38 -22.20
N LYS A 84 -0.87 3.13 -21.09
CA LYS A 84 -0.56 4.57 -21.07
C LYS A 84 0.94 4.87 -21.01
N LEU A 85 1.77 3.86 -20.78
CA LEU A 85 3.22 3.99 -20.66
C LEU A 85 3.85 3.54 -21.98
N THR A 86 4.19 4.50 -22.83
CA THR A 86 4.65 4.26 -24.20
C THR A 86 6.17 4.30 -24.34
N GLY A 87 6.89 4.71 -23.31
CA GLY A 87 8.35 4.76 -23.31
C GLY A 87 8.99 3.37 -23.29
N ASN A 88 10.23 3.30 -23.76
CA ASN A 88 11.07 2.12 -23.67
C ASN A 88 12.48 2.50 -23.20
N CYS A 89 13.23 1.56 -22.63
CA CYS A 89 14.65 1.78 -22.37
C CYS A 89 15.48 0.51 -22.57
N LEU A 90 16.76 0.67 -22.85
CA LEU A 90 17.72 -0.42 -22.90
C LEU A 90 17.74 -1.17 -21.56
N LYS A 91 17.70 -2.50 -21.62
CA LYS A 91 17.83 -3.32 -20.41
C LYS A 91 19.27 -3.25 -19.91
N GLY A 92 19.43 -2.84 -18.66
CA GLY A 92 20.73 -2.71 -18.03
C GLY A 92 21.48 -1.42 -18.36
N SER A 93 20.89 -0.44 -19.04
CA SER A 93 21.44 0.92 -19.06
C SER A 93 21.51 1.49 -17.66
N ARG A 94 22.45 2.41 -17.45
CA ARG A 94 22.64 3.07 -16.17
C ARG A 94 21.63 4.21 -16.08
N PRO A 95 20.70 4.20 -15.11
CA PRO A 95 19.74 5.27 -14.94
C PRO A 95 20.40 6.52 -14.37
N LEU A 96 19.92 7.69 -14.79
CA LEU A 96 20.12 8.91 -14.01
C LEU A 96 19.13 8.92 -12.84
N LEU A 97 19.59 9.31 -11.65
CA LEU A 97 18.75 9.41 -10.47
C LEU A 97 18.45 10.87 -10.18
N SER A 98 17.19 11.26 -10.33
CA SER A 98 16.70 12.59 -10.03
C SER A 98 15.93 12.59 -8.71
N PHE A 99 16.35 13.45 -7.79
CA PHE A 99 15.74 13.59 -6.46
C PHE A 99 15.19 15.00 -6.28
N ASP A 100 13.99 15.07 -5.73
CA ASP A 100 13.40 16.32 -5.24
C ASP A 100 14.29 16.97 -4.15
N PRO A 101 14.52 18.29 -4.18
CA PRO A 101 15.27 19.01 -3.15
C PRO A 101 14.84 18.70 -1.71
N LYS A 102 13.56 18.38 -1.49
CA LYS A 102 13.00 17.99 -0.18
C LYS A 102 13.71 16.82 0.48
N PHE A 103 14.41 15.98 -0.29
CA PHE A 103 15.21 14.89 0.28
C PHE A 103 16.36 15.38 1.17
N SER A 104 16.79 16.64 1.00
CA SER A 104 17.87 17.24 1.78
C SER A 104 17.36 18.01 3.02
N GLU A 105 16.04 18.20 3.15
CA GLU A 105 15.45 18.99 4.24
C GLU A 105 15.38 18.22 5.56
N SER A 106 15.13 16.91 5.50
CA SER A 106 14.98 16.08 6.70
C SER A 106 16.03 14.96 6.77
N PRO A 107 16.57 14.64 7.96
CA PRO A 107 17.58 13.58 8.10
C PRO A 107 17.11 12.21 7.62
N HIS A 108 15.83 11.88 7.88
CA HIS A 108 15.27 10.62 7.44
C HIS A 108 15.17 10.56 5.91
N TYR A 109 14.79 11.65 5.22
CA TYR A 109 14.79 11.64 3.76
C TYR A 109 16.22 11.62 3.19
N SER A 110 17.17 12.31 3.81
CA SER A 110 18.58 12.26 3.37
C SER A 110 19.14 10.84 3.45
N LEU A 111 18.83 10.10 4.52
CA LEU A 111 19.17 8.68 4.64
C LEU A 111 18.51 7.83 3.54
N LEU A 112 17.23 8.09 3.24
CA LEU A 112 16.51 7.37 2.20
C LEU A 112 17.07 7.67 0.81
N LYS A 113 17.47 8.91 0.54
CA LYS A 113 18.15 9.31 -0.70
C LYS A 113 19.42 8.47 -0.91
N GLU A 114 20.30 8.40 0.09
CA GLU A 114 21.51 7.60 0.01
C GLU A 114 21.22 6.11 -0.20
N LEU A 115 20.22 5.57 0.51
CA LEU A 115 19.81 4.18 0.33
C LEU A 115 19.27 3.91 -1.08
N PHE A 116 18.48 4.82 -1.64
CA PHE A 116 17.96 4.70 -3.00
C PHE A 116 19.06 4.82 -4.06
N ILE A 117 20.04 5.70 -3.87
CA ILE A 117 21.21 5.80 -4.75
C ILE A 117 21.92 4.46 -4.83
N GLN A 118 22.17 3.82 -3.68
CA GLN A 118 22.89 2.54 -3.63
C GLN A 118 22.09 1.35 -4.19
N ILE A 119 20.76 1.37 -4.09
CA ILE A 119 19.91 0.25 -4.53
C ILE A 119 19.53 0.37 -6.01
N PHE A 120 19.06 1.54 -6.43
CA PHE A 120 18.58 1.79 -7.79
C PHE A 120 19.67 2.25 -8.74
N GLY A 121 20.80 2.75 -8.22
CA GLY A 121 21.99 3.04 -9.01
C GLY A 121 22.66 1.76 -9.50
N VAL A 122 23.06 1.76 -10.77
CA VAL A 122 23.81 0.64 -11.36
C VAL A 122 25.31 0.90 -11.19
N PRO A 123 26.06 -0.01 -10.55
CA PRO A 123 27.50 0.14 -10.37
C PRO A 123 28.23 0.35 -11.69
N ASP A 124 29.28 1.18 -11.67
CA ASP A 124 30.10 1.40 -12.85
C ASP A 124 30.76 0.09 -13.28
N LYS A 125 30.74 -0.19 -14.60
CA LYS A 125 31.33 -1.40 -15.21
C LYS A 125 30.75 -2.72 -14.68
N HIS A 126 29.51 -2.73 -14.22
CA HIS A 126 28.84 -3.99 -13.91
C HIS A 126 28.75 -4.87 -15.18
N PRO A 127 28.97 -6.20 -15.13
CA PRO A 127 29.04 -7.04 -16.34
C PRO A 127 27.79 -7.00 -17.23
N LYS A 128 26.63 -6.67 -16.64
CA LYS A 128 25.35 -6.53 -17.35
C LYS A 128 24.97 -5.07 -17.63
N SER A 129 25.82 -4.10 -17.28
CA SER A 129 25.53 -2.68 -17.53
C SER A 129 25.85 -2.30 -18.96
N GLN A 130 24.98 -1.52 -19.57
CA GLN A 130 25.22 -0.88 -20.86
C GLN A 130 25.87 0.51 -20.66
N PRO A 131 26.69 0.98 -21.62
CA PRO A 131 27.43 2.23 -21.47
C PRO A 131 26.56 3.50 -21.59
N PHE A 132 25.39 3.41 -22.22
CA PHE A 132 24.53 4.55 -22.53
C PHE A 132 23.55 4.89 -21.39
N PHE A 133 23.26 6.18 -21.24
CA PHE A 133 22.19 6.71 -20.40
C PHE A 133 20.95 6.91 -21.25
N ASP A 134 19.91 6.11 -21.01
CA ASP A 134 18.70 6.08 -21.83
C ASP A 134 17.46 6.50 -21.02
N HIS A 135 17.56 6.48 -19.69
CA HIS A 135 16.41 6.70 -18.82
C HIS A 135 16.78 7.33 -17.47
N VAL A 136 15.76 7.87 -16.82
CA VAL A 136 15.84 8.61 -15.56
C VAL A 136 14.83 8.04 -14.57
N TYR A 137 15.29 7.72 -13.36
CA TYR A 137 14.42 7.49 -12.21
C TYR A 137 14.23 8.79 -11.46
N THR A 138 12.97 9.17 -11.25
CA THR A 138 12.62 10.36 -10.48
C THR A 138 11.98 9.95 -9.16
N PHE A 139 12.50 10.50 -8.08
CA PHE A 139 11.95 10.39 -6.73
C PHE A 139 11.43 11.76 -6.29
N THR A 140 10.12 11.88 -6.11
CA THR A 140 9.46 13.13 -5.72
C THR A 140 8.72 12.97 -4.41
N ILE A 141 8.81 13.95 -3.51
CA ILE A 141 8.10 13.92 -2.22
C ILE A 141 6.84 14.78 -2.32
N LEU A 142 5.69 14.11 -2.25
CA LEU A 142 4.37 14.74 -2.24
C LEU A 142 3.51 14.06 -1.17
N ASP A 143 2.91 14.86 -0.30
CA ASP A 143 2.09 14.40 0.84
C ASP A 143 2.80 13.38 1.74
N ASP A 144 4.07 13.66 2.08
CA ASP A 144 4.97 12.78 2.86
C ASP A 144 5.19 11.38 2.25
N ARG A 145 4.83 11.20 0.98
CA ARG A 145 5.01 9.97 0.21
C ARG A 145 6.01 10.20 -0.90
N ILE A 146 6.78 9.17 -1.19
CA ILE A 146 7.80 9.18 -2.23
C ILE A 146 7.21 8.56 -3.48
N TRP A 147 7.11 9.35 -4.54
CA TRP A 147 6.65 8.92 -5.85
C TRP A 147 7.85 8.48 -6.68
N PHE A 148 7.83 7.24 -7.14
CA PHE A 148 8.79 6.72 -8.10
C PHE A 148 8.17 6.76 -9.50
N ARG A 149 8.91 7.31 -10.46
CA ARG A 149 8.60 7.23 -11.89
C ARG A 149 9.87 6.97 -12.68
N ASN A 150 9.69 6.36 -13.85
CA ASN A 150 10.77 6.02 -14.78
C ASN A 150 10.46 6.62 -16.15
N PHE A 151 11.38 7.42 -16.67
CA PHE A 151 11.24 8.15 -17.92
C PHE A 151 12.36 7.81 -18.90
N GLN A 152 12.00 7.62 -20.16
CA GLN A 152 12.93 7.54 -21.28
C GLN A 152 13.40 8.95 -21.67
N ILE A 153 14.67 9.08 -22.02
CA ILE A 153 15.24 10.29 -22.63
C ILE A 153 15.07 10.17 -24.15
N LEU A 154 14.24 11.02 -24.76
CA LEU A 154 13.98 10.96 -26.21
C LEU A 154 14.95 11.77 -27.04
N SER A 155 15.40 12.91 -26.53
CA SER A 155 16.19 13.89 -27.28
C SER A 155 17.10 14.65 -26.32
N GLU A 156 18.18 15.21 -26.85
CA GLU A 156 19.15 16.01 -26.08
C GLU A 156 18.52 17.27 -25.47
N ASP A 157 17.40 17.75 -26.03
CA ASP A 157 16.60 18.87 -25.53
C ASP A 157 15.86 18.56 -24.20
N GLY A 158 15.97 17.33 -23.68
CA GLY A 158 15.37 16.94 -22.41
C GLY A 158 13.91 16.49 -22.50
N ALA A 159 13.43 16.13 -23.69
CA ALA A 159 12.11 15.52 -23.86
C ALA A 159 12.06 14.14 -23.19
N LEU A 160 11.07 13.93 -22.32
CA LEU A 160 10.91 12.71 -21.52
C LEU A 160 9.59 12.00 -21.81
N THR A 161 9.60 10.66 -21.90
CA THR A 161 8.38 9.84 -22.02
C THR A 161 8.33 8.79 -20.91
N GLU A 162 7.16 8.57 -20.30
CA GLU A 162 7.02 7.62 -19.19
C GLU A 162 7.08 6.16 -19.67
N ILE A 163 7.96 5.36 -19.05
CA ILE A 163 8.16 3.91 -19.31
C ILE A 163 7.42 3.07 -18.27
N GLY A 164 7.50 3.50 -17.00
CA GLY A 164 7.12 2.68 -15.85
C GLY A 164 8.24 1.79 -15.28
N PRO A 165 8.00 1.10 -14.16
CA PRO A 165 6.76 1.14 -13.39
C PRO A 165 6.63 2.45 -12.62
N ARG A 166 5.40 2.78 -12.21
CA ARG A 166 5.10 3.88 -11.31
C ARG A 166 4.55 3.31 -10.01
N PHE A 167 5.06 3.78 -8.88
CA PHE A 167 4.54 3.37 -7.59
C PHE A 167 4.85 4.43 -6.54
N VAL A 168 4.14 4.36 -5.42
CA VAL A 168 4.28 5.29 -4.32
C VAL A 168 4.77 4.53 -3.10
N LEU A 169 5.84 5.02 -2.49
CA LEU A 169 6.40 4.52 -1.26
C LEU A 169 5.98 5.42 -0.11
N ASN A 170 5.27 4.84 0.85
CA ASN A 170 4.93 5.49 2.10
C ASN A 170 5.85 4.94 3.21
N PRO A 171 6.84 5.72 3.68
CA PRO A 171 7.75 5.27 4.75
C PRO A 171 6.96 4.92 6.01
N VAL A 172 7.21 3.74 6.57
CA VAL A 172 6.53 3.25 7.79
C VAL A 172 7.45 3.42 8.99
N LYS A 173 8.62 2.76 8.95
CA LYS A 173 9.63 2.79 10.00
C LYS A 173 11.02 2.60 9.40
N ILE A 174 12.01 3.21 10.04
CA ILE A 174 13.45 3.02 9.79
C ILE A 174 14.02 2.34 11.02
N PHE A 175 14.80 1.28 10.81
CA PHE A 175 15.46 0.51 11.84
C PHE A 175 16.97 0.67 11.73
N ALA A 176 17.65 0.60 12.87
CA ALA A 176 19.10 0.75 12.96
C ALA A 176 19.84 -0.37 12.22
N SER A 177 19.33 -1.62 12.28
CA SER A 177 20.01 -2.80 11.75
C SER A 177 19.27 -3.40 10.55
N SER A 178 19.92 -4.34 9.87
CA SER A 178 19.31 -5.06 8.75
C SER A 178 18.18 -5.98 9.22
N PHE A 179 16.94 -5.68 8.78
CA PHE A 179 15.72 -6.42 9.11
C PHE A 179 15.46 -6.63 10.63
N GLY A 180 15.93 -5.70 11.46
CA GLY A 180 15.81 -5.75 12.91
C GLY A 180 16.42 -4.53 13.59
N GLY A 181 16.62 -4.63 14.91
CA GLY A 181 17.19 -3.55 15.72
C GLY A 181 16.16 -2.50 16.15
N LEU A 182 16.65 -1.48 16.85
CA LEU A 182 15.84 -0.39 17.39
C LEU A 182 15.25 0.45 16.24
N PRO A 183 13.96 0.85 16.29
CA PRO A 183 13.42 1.82 15.34
C PRO A 183 14.06 3.19 15.59
N LEU A 184 14.81 3.69 14.62
CA LEU A 184 15.40 5.03 14.65
C LEU A 184 14.37 6.11 14.35
N TRP A 185 13.37 5.78 13.52
CA TRP A 185 12.32 6.70 13.12
C TRP A 185 11.04 5.94 12.77
N GLU A 186 9.90 6.53 13.12
CA GLU A 186 8.57 6.04 12.80
C GLU A 186 7.75 7.19 12.21
N ASN A 187 7.04 6.91 11.12
CA ASN A 187 6.21 7.91 10.49
C ASN A 187 4.92 8.14 11.31
N PRO A 188 4.73 9.31 11.93
CA PRO A 188 3.55 9.59 12.75
C PRO A 188 2.26 9.66 11.90
N LYS A 189 2.37 9.99 10.62
CA LYS A 189 1.25 10.13 9.69
C LYS A 189 0.83 8.79 9.07
N TYR A 190 1.66 7.75 9.21
CA TYR A 190 1.36 6.46 8.62
C TYR A 190 0.25 5.71 9.38
N VAL A 191 -0.81 5.35 8.66
CA VAL A 191 -1.87 4.47 9.17
C VAL A 191 -1.88 3.20 8.33
N SER A 192 -1.76 2.05 8.98
CA SER A 192 -1.80 0.78 8.24
C SER A 192 -3.15 0.57 7.56
N PRO A 193 -3.20 0.03 6.32
CA PRO A 193 -4.45 -0.24 5.62
C PRO A 193 -5.42 -1.11 6.43
N ALA A 194 -4.91 -2.04 7.24
CA ALA A 194 -5.73 -2.86 8.13
C ALA A 194 -6.42 -2.01 9.23
N LYS A 195 -5.68 -1.07 9.85
CA LYS A 195 -6.24 -0.15 10.84
C LYS A 195 -7.23 0.81 10.21
N TYR A 196 -6.93 1.33 9.02
CA TYR A 196 -7.84 2.19 8.25
C TYR A 196 -9.16 1.46 7.92
N ARG A 197 -9.09 0.25 7.36
CA ARG A 197 -10.29 -0.57 7.07
C ARG A 197 -11.12 -0.86 8.32
N ARG A 198 -10.46 -1.17 9.45
CA ARG A 198 -11.14 -1.38 10.74
C ARG A 198 -11.85 -0.12 11.21
N HIS A 199 -11.19 1.04 11.12
CA HIS A 199 -11.78 2.33 11.50
C HIS A 199 -13.01 2.65 10.65
N MET A 200 -12.90 2.50 9.31
CA MET A 200 -14.02 2.66 8.38
C MET A 200 -15.18 1.73 8.72
N GLN A 201 -14.93 0.45 8.96
CA GLN A 201 -15.97 -0.50 9.35
C GLN A 201 -16.66 -0.15 10.67
N LEU A 202 -15.90 0.37 11.66
CA LEU A 202 -16.47 0.81 12.93
C LEU A 202 -17.31 2.08 12.77
N SER A 203 -16.87 3.06 11.97
CA SER A 203 -17.64 4.27 11.67
C SER A 203 -18.99 3.94 11.01
N LEU A 204 -18.97 3.14 9.94
CA LEU A 204 -20.18 2.71 9.24
C LEU A 204 -21.16 1.94 10.14
N LYS A 205 -20.65 1.13 11.07
CA LYS A 205 -21.49 0.43 12.05
C LYS A 205 -22.13 1.39 13.05
N LYS A 206 -21.39 2.39 13.53
CA LYS A 206 -21.91 3.44 14.40
C LYS A 206 -23.00 4.25 13.69
N ASP A 207 -22.77 4.65 12.45
CA ASP A 207 -23.73 5.43 11.66
C ASP A 207 -25.03 4.65 11.43
N LYS A 208 -24.93 3.35 11.11
CA LYS A 208 -26.09 2.46 11.00
C LYS A 208 -26.86 2.33 12.31
N TYR A 209 -26.16 2.19 13.44
CA TYR A 209 -26.79 2.12 14.75
C TYR A 209 -27.52 3.43 15.10
N MET A 210 -26.87 4.58 14.87
CA MET A 210 -27.45 5.90 15.11
C MET A 210 -28.67 6.16 14.22
N SER A 211 -28.60 5.80 12.95
CA SER A 211 -29.72 5.89 12.01
C SER A 211 -30.90 5.03 12.46
N LYS A 212 -30.66 3.78 12.90
CA LYS A 212 -31.71 2.91 13.46
C LYS A 212 -32.35 3.49 14.72
N LYS A 213 -31.55 4.09 15.60
CA LYS A 213 -32.07 4.76 16.81
C LYS A 213 -32.93 5.98 16.45
N GLN A 214 -32.48 6.80 15.50
CA GLN A 214 -33.24 7.94 15.01
C GLN A 214 -34.55 7.52 14.33
N GLN A 215 -34.53 6.45 13.52
CA GLN A 215 -35.74 5.91 12.91
C GLN A 215 -36.74 5.42 13.97
N LYS A 216 -36.27 4.75 15.03
CA LYS A 216 -37.13 4.32 16.14
C LYS A 216 -37.77 5.52 16.86
N LEU A 217 -36.98 6.55 17.16
CA LEU A 217 -37.48 7.79 17.77
C LEU A 217 -38.49 8.52 16.87
N ARG A 218 -38.24 8.58 15.56
CA ARG A 218 -39.19 9.16 14.60
C ARG A 218 -40.48 8.34 14.48
N ALA A 219 -40.38 7.01 14.47
CA ALA A 219 -41.54 6.15 14.46
C ALA A 219 -42.37 6.31 15.74
N GLU A 220 -41.72 6.48 16.89
CA GLU A 220 -42.38 6.73 18.17
C GLU A 220 -43.00 8.13 18.24
N ALA A 221 -42.34 9.16 17.73
CA ALA A 221 -42.88 10.52 17.63
C ALA A 221 -44.06 10.60 16.64
N ASN A 222 -44.02 9.81 15.56
CA ASN A 222 -45.08 9.75 14.56
C ASN A 222 -46.16 8.71 14.90
N LYS A 223 -46.08 8.03 16.06
CA LYS A 223 -47.17 7.14 16.49
C LYS A 223 -48.41 8.01 16.75
N PRO A 224 -49.53 7.76 16.06
CA PRO A 224 -50.74 8.51 16.32
C PRO A 224 -51.25 8.16 17.72
N THR A 225 -51.65 9.17 18.50
CA THR A 225 -52.19 9.02 19.87
C THR A 225 -53.51 8.26 19.88
N LYS A 226 -54.25 8.31 18.77
CA LYS A 226 -55.43 7.47 18.50
C LYS A 226 -55.14 6.65 17.25
N SER A 227 -55.26 5.33 17.34
CA SER A 227 -55.02 4.42 16.21
C SER A 227 -56.12 4.52 15.14
N TYR A 228 -57.37 4.64 15.59
CA TYR A 228 -58.59 4.77 14.81
C TYR A 228 -59.69 5.26 15.77
N ASP A 229 -60.60 6.12 15.31
CA ASP A 229 -61.85 6.34 16.04
C ASP A 229 -62.75 5.12 15.75
N LEU A 230 -63.08 4.34 16.78
CA LEU A 230 -63.97 3.18 16.65
C LEU A 230 -65.34 3.67 16.21
N ASN A 231 -65.92 3.01 15.19
CA ASN A 231 -67.29 3.30 14.80
C ASN A 231 -68.22 2.82 15.94
N PRO A 232 -69.14 3.65 16.47
CA PRO A 232 -70.04 3.25 17.55
C PRO A 232 -70.89 2.01 17.26
N LEU A 233 -71.00 1.60 15.99
CA LEU A 233 -71.74 0.42 15.53
C LEU A 233 -70.88 -0.86 15.45
N ASP A 234 -69.56 -0.81 15.70
CA ASP A 234 -68.68 -1.99 15.62
C ASP A 234 -68.97 -3.03 16.72
N ASP A 235 -69.65 -2.64 17.80
CA ASP A 235 -70.08 -3.55 18.87
C ASP A 235 -71.42 -4.28 18.57
N VAL A 236 -72.09 -3.96 17.46
CA VAL A 236 -73.43 -4.50 17.13
C VAL A 236 -73.41 -5.99 16.78
N PHE A 237 -72.26 -6.54 16.36
CA PHE A 237 -72.12 -7.95 15.97
C PHE A 237 -71.39 -8.82 17.00
N LYS A 238 -71.13 -8.31 18.22
CA LYS A 238 -70.73 -9.18 19.33
C LYS A 238 -71.93 -10.02 19.70
N GLN A 239 -71.97 -11.24 19.15
CA GLN A 239 -73.01 -12.23 19.46
C GLN A 239 -73.14 -12.37 20.97
N LEU A 240 -74.34 -12.08 21.48
CA LEU A 240 -74.71 -12.47 22.84
C LEU A 240 -74.51 -13.98 22.97
N PRO A 241 -74.06 -14.50 24.13
CA PRO A 241 -74.04 -15.94 24.36
C PRO A 241 -75.44 -16.48 24.04
N THR A 242 -75.52 -17.43 23.12
CA THR A 242 -76.76 -18.17 22.88
C THR A 242 -77.10 -18.94 24.14
N ASP A 243 -78.33 -18.79 24.65
CA ASP A 243 -78.90 -19.49 25.81
C ASP A 243 -79.02 -21.03 25.63
N ASP A 244 -78.23 -21.63 24.73
CA ASP A 244 -78.20 -23.08 24.50
C ASP A 244 -77.15 -23.81 25.38
N ASP A 245 -76.41 -23.10 26.22
CA ASP A 245 -75.52 -23.70 27.25
C ASP A 245 -76.17 -23.75 28.64
N VAL A 246 -77.50 -23.85 28.72
CA VAL A 246 -78.19 -24.37 29.92
C VAL A 246 -78.84 -25.70 29.57
N VAL A 247 -77.99 -26.72 29.39
CA VAL A 247 -78.41 -28.12 29.46
C VAL A 247 -78.09 -28.62 30.88
N VAL A 248 -79.14 -29.11 31.52
CA VAL A 248 -79.20 -29.88 32.78
C VAL A 248 -78.14 -30.98 32.83
#